data_AF-A0A6A4WMT7-F1
#
_entry.id   AF-A0A6A4WMT7-F1
#
_cell.length_a   1.000
_cell.length_b   1.000
_cell.length_c   1.000
_cell.angle_alpha   90.00
_cell.angle_beta   90.00
_cell.angle_gamma   90.00
#
_symmetry.space_group_name_H-M   'P 1'
#
loop_
_entity.id
_entity.type
_entity.pdbx_description
1 polymer ?
#
loop_
_entity_poly.entity_id
_entity_poly.type
_entity_poly.pdbx_seq_one_letter_code
_entity_poly.pdbx_strand_id
1 'polypeptide(L)'
;MSNWGLLKGPEASSSEPATREFAASLASGLKDSVADISSDQDWLAATRQNIDRCAENADPSLTPGRLAVHHLLCLELQWYSTCGRQHEQNGTLSAEGARRRAAVLSGSCPLSPNTLRTALERVTGKTMKECWRVPFGESSPYRLYDAGVAGLACLLNDFTKRDGTLNFGRLRGAIRRHNAKGNGNKCGEKNENGKGDGNGNGNGKGKGKGKGKGNGKGKGNGKGKGKGKGKPDDNGEESQYCSLLEIVDNCDGAKTAEQFAKCWAEYGSPSCGYQLTNTLAAQLPDGCHAKPVFNQNQRAD
;
A
#
# COMPACT_ATOMS: atom_id res chain seq x y z
N MET A 1 -5.73 29.08 -20.89
CA MET A 1 -6.09 28.97 -19.47
C MET A 1 -7.35 28.12 -19.39
N SER A 2 -7.18 26.82 -19.15
CA SER A 2 -8.31 25.92 -18.98
C SER A 2 -9.13 26.40 -17.78
N ASN A 3 -10.42 26.62 -18.01
CA ASN A 3 -11.36 26.98 -16.98
C ASN A 3 -11.39 25.81 -16.00
N TRP A 4 -10.73 25.95 -14.84
CA TRP A 4 -10.86 25.02 -13.72
C TRP A 4 -12.29 25.15 -13.25
N GLY A 5 -13.21 24.48 -13.96
CA GLY A 5 -14.57 24.27 -13.54
C GLY A 5 -14.47 23.54 -12.21
N LEU A 6 -14.47 24.32 -11.12
CA LEU A 6 -14.51 23.82 -9.77
C LEU A 6 -15.53 22.69 -9.80
N LEU A 7 -15.08 21.48 -9.42
CA LEU A 7 -15.97 20.37 -9.18
C LEU A 7 -17.13 20.93 -8.36
N LYS A 8 -18.30 21.13 -8.98
CA LYS A 8 -19.55 21.46 -8.28
C LYS A 8 -19.98 20.16 -7.62
N GLY A 9 -19.15 19.71 -6.68
CA GLY A 9 -19.46 18.60 -5.80
C GLY A 9 -20.56 19.05 -4.85
N PRO A 10 -21.34 18.09 -4.32
CA PRO A 10 -22.24 18.36 -3.22
C PRO A 10 -21.47 19.08 -2.10
N GLU A 11 -22.07 20.10 -1.49
CA GLU A 11 -21.46 20.85 -0.39
C GLU A 11 -20.88 19.88 0.64
N ALA A 12 -19.56 19.95 0.85
CA ALA A 12 -18.79 19.04 1.68
C ALA A 12 -18.99 19.33 3.19
N SER A 13 -20.23 19.60 3.62
CA SER A 13 -20.58 19.87 5.02
C SER A 13 -21.05 18.62 5.78
N SER A 14 -21.07 17.45 5.13
CA SER A 14 -21.44 16.21 5.80
C SER A 14 -20.34 15.73 6.74
N SER A 15 -20.72 15.44 7.98
CA SER A 15 -19.90 14.73 8.97
C SER A 15 -19.85 13.22 8.73
N GLU A 16 -20.58 12.72 7.73
CA GLU A 16 -20.58 11.30 7.39
C GLU A 16 -19.32 10.91 6.60
N PRO A 17 -18.86 9.64 6.73
CA PRO A 17 -17.78 9.11 5.90
C PRO A 17 -18.08 9.30 4.41
N ALA A 18 -17.04 9.59 3.64
CA ALA A 18 -17.15 9.71 2.19
C ALA A 18 -17.70 8.41 1.58
N THR A 19 -18.69 8.55 0.71
CA THR A 19 -19.21 7.39 -0.03
C THR A 19 -18.14 6.89 -1.00
N ARG A 20 -18.18 5.59 -1.33
CA ARG A 20 -17.31 5.02 -2.38
C ARG A 20 -17.49 5.75 -3.72
N GLU A 21 -18.70 6.23 -4.01
CA GLU A 21 -19.01 7.02 -5.20
C GLU A 21 -18.30 8.36 -5.19
N PHE A 22 -18.29 9.07 -4.05
CA PHE A 22 -17.53 10.32 -3.90
C PHE A 22 -16.03 10.10 -4.10
N ALA A 23 -15.46 9.07 -3.46
CA ALA A 23 -14.05 8.72 -3.62
C ALA A 23 -13.69 8.43 -5.09
N ALA A 24 -14.52 7.64 -5.78
CA ALA A 24 -14.34 7.34 -7.20
C ALA A 24 -14.46 8.59 -8.08
N SER A 25 -15.44 9.46 -7.80
CA SER A 25 -15.62 10.72 -8.53
C SER A 25 -14.45 11.68 -8.34
N LEU A 26 -13.91 11.78 -7.12
CA LEU A 26 -12.72 12.59 -6.81
C LEU A 26 -11.51 12.07 -7.57
N ALA A 27 -11.25 10.76 -7.52
CA ALA A 27 -10.16 10.12 -8.24
C ALA A 27 -10.28 10.34 -9.75
N SER A 28 -11.48 10.19 -10.33
CA SER A 28 -11.72 10.48 -11.75
C SER A 28 -11.42 11.94 -12.09
N GLY A 29 -11.95 12.88 -11.31
CA GLY A 29 -11.73 14.31 -11.54
C GLY A 29 -10.26 14.70 -11.50
N LEU A 30 -9.48 14.13 -10.57
CA LEU A 30 -8.03 14.32 -10.49
C LEU A 30 -7.31 13.78 -11.73
N LYS A 31 -7.70 12.59 -12.22
CA LYS A 31 -7.09 12.00 -13.43
C LYS A 31 -7.34 12.83 -14.69
N ASP A 32 -8.51 13.45 -14.77
CA ASP A 32 -8.87 14.35 -15.86
C ASP A 32 -8.06 15.65 -15.77
N SER A 33 -7.97 16.26 -14.57
CA SER A 33 -7.17 17.48 -14.36
C SER A 33 -5.68 17.27 -14.65
N VAL A 34 -5.13 16.10 -14.33
CA VAL A 34 -3.72 15.76 -14.61
C VAL A 34 -3.43 15.70 -16.11
N ALA A 35 -4.41 15.31 -16.94
CA ALA A 35 -4.27 15.28 -18.40
C ALA A 35 -4.08 16.68 -19.00
N ASP A 36 -4.54 17.73 -18.31
CA ASP A 36 -4.38 19.12 -18.75
C ASP A 36 -3.02 19.72 -18.37
N ILE A 37 -2.25 19.06 -17.50
CA ILE A 37 -1.00 19.60 -16.93
C ILE A 37 0.24 19.17 -17.71
N SER A 38 0.22 18.00 -18.35
CA SER A 38 1.38 17.44 -19.06
C SER A 38 0.95 16.66 -20.29
N SER A 39 1.78 16.70 -21.33
CA SER A 39 1.63 15.88 -22.55
C SER A 39 2.45 14.58 -22.51
N ASP A 40 3.34 14.42 -21.52
CA ASP A 40 4.18 13.23 -21.35
C ASP A 40 3.31 12.02 -20.95
N GLN A 41 3.19 11.05 -21.86
CA GLN A 41 2.32 9.89 -21.68
C GLN A 41 2.78 8.95 -20.55
N ASP A 42 4.10 8.83 -20.33
CA ASP A 42 4.63 7.98 -19.26
C ASP A 42 4.35 8.62 -17.90
N TRP A 43 4.52 9.94 -17.80
CA TRP A 43 4.16 10.70 -16.59
C TRP A 43 2.65 10.64 -16.30
N LEU A 44 1.81 10.79 -17.34
CA LEU A 44 0.36 10.68 -17.20
C LEU A 44 -0.07 9.30 -16.72
N ALA A 45 0.46 8.23 -17.32
CA ALA A 45 0.17 6.86 -16.93
C ALA A 45 0.58 6.59 -15.48
N ALA A 46 1.80 6.98 -15.09
CA ALA A 46 2.30 6.83 -13.72
C ALA A 46 1.47 7.64 -12.71
N THR A 47 1.11 8.89 -13.04
CA THR A 47 0.30 9.74 -12.15
C THR A 47 -1.11 9.19 -11.98
N ARG A 48 -1.75 8.70 -13.06
CA ARG A 48 -3.08 8.06 -12.97
C ARG A 48 -3.05 6.81 -12.11
N GLN A 49 -2.02 5.97 -12.24
CA GLN A 49 -1.82 4.81 -11.36
C GLN A 49 -1.63 5.23 -9.90
N ASN A 50 -0.90 6.32 -9.64
CA ASN A 50 -0.73 6.85 -8.29
C ASN A 50 -2.04 7.37 -7.70
N ILE A 51 -2.91 8.02 -8.49
CA ILE A 51 -4.26 8.42 -8.06
C ILE A 51 -5.08 7.21 -7.63
N ASP A 52 -5.06 6.12 -8.42
CA ASP A 52 -5.78 4.89 -8.07
C ASP A 52 -5.27 4.29 -6.76
N ARG A 53 -3.95 4.19 -6.60
CA ARG A 53 -3.36 3.69 -5.36
C ARG A 53 -3.70 4.56 -4.16
N CYS A 54 -3.72 5.88 -4.31
CA CYS A 54 -4.16 6.80 -3.26
C CYS A 54 -5.61 6.55 -2.86
N ALA A 55 -6.50 6.33 -3.83
CA ALA A 55 -7.90 6.03 -3.56
C ALA A 55 -8.08 4.67 -2.87
N GLU A 56 -7.34 3.65 -3.29
CA GLU A 56 -7.37 2.30 -2.71
C GLU A 56 -6.85 2.24 -1.26
N ASN A 57 -5.90 3.12 -0.91
CA ASN A 57 -5.26 3.15 0.42
C ASN A 57 -5.84 4.23 1.37
N ALA A 58 -6.84 4.99 0.92
CA ALA A 58 -7.52 5.95 1.77
C ALA A 58 -8.34 5.24 2.86
N ASP A 59 -8.28 5.75 4.09
CA ASP A 59 -9.14 5.24 5.17
C ASP A 59 -10.62 5.46 4.81
N PRO A 60 -11.46 4.40 4.79
CA PRO A 60 -12.86 4.50 4.39
C PRO A 60 -13.72 5.32 5.37
N SER A 61 -13.21 5.67 6.55
CA SER A 61 -13.88 6.51 7.54
C SER A 61 -13.68 8.01 7.31
N LEU A 62 -12.80 8.43 6.39
CA LEU A 62 -12.57 9.84 6.11
C LEU A 62 -13.81 10.51 5.54
N THR A 63 -14.16 11.69 6.07
CA THR A 63 -15.19 12.57 5.50
C THR A 63 -14.73 13.10 4.13
N PRO A 64 -15.62 13.60 3.25
CA PRO A 64 -15.25 14.11 1.93
C PRO A 64 -14.10 15.13 1.93
N GLY A 65 -14.11 16.08 2.88
CA GLY A 65 -13.04 17.07 3.01
C GLY A 65 -11.69 16.46 3.42
N ARG A 66 -11.70 15.56 4.39
CA ARG A 66 -10.49 14.83 4.82
C ARG A 66 -9.96 13.92 3.71
N LEU A 67 -10.85 13.28 2.96
CA LEU A 67 -10.50 12.45 1.82
C LEU A 67 -9.81 13.25 0.70
N ALA A 68 -10.30 14.47 0.43
CA ALA A 68 -9.66 15.36 -0.55
C ALA A 68 -8.23 15.73 -0.13
N VAL A 69 -8.02 16.09 1.14
CA VAL A 69 -6.67 16.38 1.66
C VAL A 69 -5.78 15.13 1.63
N HIS A 70 -6.33 13.97 1.98
CA HIS A 70 -5.62 12.70 1.83
C HIS A 70 -5.10 12.50 0.41
N HIS A 71 -5.95 12.65 -0.61
CA HIS A 71 -5.55 12.46 -2.01
C HIS A 71 -4.47 13.45 -2.45
N LEU A 72 -4.60 14.73 -2.08
CA LEU A 72 -3.61 15.75 -2.43
C LEU A 72 -2.23 15.43 -1.83
N LEU A 73 -2.17 15.21 -0.52
CA LEU A 73 -0.92 14.86 0.16
C LEU A 73 -0.35 13.54 -0.34
N CYS A 74 -1.23 12.59 -0.67
CA CYS A 74 -0.83 11.28 -1.15
C CYS A 74 -0.12 11.40 -2.51
N LEU A 75 -0.70 12.17 -3.44
CA LEU A 75 -0.10 12.42 -4.74
C LEU A 75 1.24 13.16 -4.65
N GLU A 76 1.31 14.17 -3.79
CA GLU A 76 2.55 14.90 -3.53
C GLU A 76 3.67 13.95 -3.07
N LEU A 77 3.37 13.05 -2.12
CA LEU A 77 4.33 12.06 -1.65
C LEU A 77 4.68 11.01 -2.72
N GLN A 78 3.74 10.60 -3.58
CA GLN A 78 4.04 9.70 -4.71
C GLN A 78 4.98 10.35 -5.72
N TRP A 79 4.79 11.64 -6.02
CA TRP A 79 5.69 12.38 -6.90
C TRP A 79 7.08 12.52 -6.29
N TYR A 80 7.19 12.85 -5.00
CA TYR A 80 8.47 12.88 -4.31
C TYR A 80 9.18 11.52 -4.29
N SER A 81 8.42 10.43 -4.17
CA SER A 81 8.96 9.07 -4.26
C SER A 81 9.51 8.78 -5.66
N THR A 82 8.75 9.12 -6.70
CA THR A 82 9.16 8.95 -8.11
C THR A 82 10.40 9.78 -8.44
N CYS A 83 10.45 11.06 -8.04
CA CYS A 83 11.65 11.88 -8.22
C CYS A 83 12.84 11.29 -7.45
N GLY A 84 12.62 10.82 -6.22
CA GLY A 84 13.65 10.16 -5.42
C GLY A 84 14.22 8.88 -6.07
N ARG A 85 13.42 8.14 -6.85
CA ARG A 85 13.89 7.02 -7.67
C ARG A 85 14.84 7.50 -8.76
N GLN A 86 14.43 8.47 -9.57
CA GLN A 86 15.22 8.98 -10.69
C GLN A 86 16.56 9.56 -10.18
N HIS A 87 16.52 10.33 -9.10
CA HIS A 87 17.73 10.88 -8.50
C HIS A 87 18.68 9.79 -7.99
N GLU A 88 18.18 8.72 -7.35
CA GLU A 88 19.04 7.62 -6.93
C GLU A 88 19.69 6.89 -8.12
N GLN A 89 18.93 6.61 -9.17
CA GLN A 89 19.45 5.97 -10.39
C GLN A 89 20.56 6.80 -11.03
N ASN A 90 20.48 8.12 -10.90
CA ASN A 90 21.48 9.06 -11.41
C ASN A 90 22.60 9.38 -10.38
N GLY A 91 22.62 8.75 -9.21
CA GLY A 91 23.61 9.03 -8.17
C GLY A 91 23.48 10.43 -7.53
N THR A 92 22.32 11.09 -7.67
CA THR A 92 22.03 12.45 -7.20
C THR A 92 20.91 12.49 -6.16
N LEU A 93 20.72 11.40 -5.41
CA LEU A 93 19.71 11.34 -4.35
C LEU A 93 19.90 12.49 -3.35
N SER A 94 18.86 13.29 -3.12
CA SER A 94 18.92 14.38 -2.14
C SER A 94 18.86 13.87 -0.70
N ALA A 95 19.19 14.75 0.26
CA ALA A 95 19.16 14.41 1.68
C ALA A 95 17.74 14.07 2.14
N GLU A 96 16.73 14.77 1.62
CA GLU A 96 15.31 14.51 1.88
C GLU A 96 14.88 13.17 1.28
N GLY A 97 15.34 12.86 0.06
CA GLY A 97 15.10 11.57 -0.58
C GLY A 97 15.70 10.41 0.22
N ALA A 98 16.95 10.55 0.65
CA ALA A 98 17.62 9.59 1.52
C ALA A 98 16.91 9.45 2.87
N ARG A 99 16.45 10.56 3.48
CA ARG A 99 15.70 10.53 4.75
C ARG A 99 14.40 9.74 4.63
N ARG A 100 13.63 9.95 3.56
CA ARG A 100 12.39 9.18 3.31
C ARG A 100 12.67 7.69 3.19
N ARG A 101 13.68 7.30 2.41
CA ARG A 101 14.06 5.89 2.23
C ARG A 101 14.60 5.27 3.53
N ALA A 102 15.42 6.01 4.28
CA ALA A 102 15.86 5.58 5.60
C ALA A 102 14.68 5.37 6.56
N ALA A 103 13.67 6.23 6.52
CA ALA A 103 12.46 6.10 7.32
C ALA A 103 11.64 4.85 6.95
N VAL A 104 11.63 4.43 5.67
CA VAL A 104 11.04 3.14 5.28
C VAL A 104 11.83 1.98 5.86
N LEU A 105 13.16 2.01 5.79
CA LEU A 105 13.99 0.89 6.21
C LEU A 105 14.05 0.72 7.73
N SER A 106 13.96 1.81 8.48
CA SER A 106 14.14 1.83 9.95
C SER A 106 12.87 2.18 10.75
N GLY A 107 11.86 2.75 10.10
CA GLY A 107 10.63 3.21 10.76
C GLY A 107 9.56 2.13 10.87
N SER A 108 8.35 2.53 11.27
CA SER A 108 7.22 1.63 11.56
C SER A 108 6.09 1.72 10.54
N CYS A 109 6.42 2.04 9.29
CA CYS A 109 5.42 2.08 8.22
C CYS A 109 4.90 0.67 7.88
N PRO A 110 3.71 0.50 7.29
CA PRO A 110 3.10 -0.82 7.09
C PRO A 110 3.98 -1.84 6.35
N LEU A 111 4.80 -1.38 5.39
CA LEU A 111 5.71 -2.23 4.63
C LEU A 111 7.18 -2.06 5.05
N SER A 112 7.47 -1.42 6.19
CA SER A 112 8.85 -1.31 6.66
C SER A 112 9.39 -2.67 7.11
N PRO A 113 10.71 -2.90 7.00
CA PRO A 113 11.34 -4.08 7.60
C PRO A 113 11.04 -4.24 9.09
N ASN A 114 10.91 -3.14 9.84
CA ASN A 114 10.59 -3.21 11.26
C ASN A 114 9.15 -3.67 11.52
N THR A 115 8.19 -3.27 10.68
CA THR A 115 6.80 -3.76 10.77
C THR A 115 6.70 -5.22 10.34
N LEU A 116 7.53 -5.64 9.38
CA LEU A 116 7.64 -7.03 8.92
C LEU A 116 8.70 -7.84 9.68
N ARG A 117 9.17 -7.32 10.83
CA ARG A 117 10.32 -7.87 11.56
C ARG A 117 10.12 -9.33 11.92
N THR A 118 8.97 -9.68 12.49
CA THR A 118 8.72 -11.06 12.94
C THR A 118 8.78 -12.04 11.77
N ALA A 119 8.15 -11.71 10.64
CA ALA A 119 8.23 -12.53 9.45
C ALA A 119 9.65 -12.63 8.89
N LEU A 120 10.35 -11.49 8.78
CA LEU A 120 11.73 -11.42 8.30
C LEU A 120 12.68 -12.26 9.15
N GLU A 121 12.73 -12.04 10.46
CA GLU A 121 13.65 -12.70 11.36
C GLU A 121 13.42 -14.22 11.40
N ARG A 122 12.16 -14.66 11.33
CA ARG A 122 11.83 -16.09 11.23
C ARG A 122 12.27 -16.70 9.90
N VAL A 123 12.10 -15.99 8.79
CA VAL A 123 12.47 -16.47 7.45
C VAL A 123 13.98 -16.54 7.28
N THR A 124 14.71 -15.55 7.81
CA THR A 124 16.16 -15.45 7.66
C THR A 124 16.94 -16.18 8.76
N GLY A 125 16.31 -16.45 9.90
CA GLY A 125 16.99 -17.00 11.06
C GLY A 125 17.97 -16.02 11.72
N LYS A 126 17.89 -14.73 11.37
CA LYS A 126 18.74 -13.65 11.89
C LYS A 126 17.87 -12.53 12.42
N THR A 127 18.29 -11.92 13.51
CA THR A 127 17.59 -10.79 14.11
C THR A 127 18.00 -9.47 13.46
N MET A 128 17.09 -8.50 13.43
CA MET A 128 17.41 -7.12 13.04
C MET A 128 18.57 -6.60 13.91
N LYS A 129 18.61 -6.93 15.20
CA LYS A 129 19.69 -6.50 16.12
C LYS A 129 21.08 -6.98 15.70
N GLU A 130 21.20 -8.19 15.15
CA GLU A 130 22.49 -8.73 14.69
C GLU A 130 23.01 -8.00 13.45
N CYS A 131 22.09 -7.62 12.56
CA CYS A 131 22.40 -7.07 11.26
C CYS A 131 22.40 -5.53 11.19
N TRP A 132 21.61 -4.87 12.05
CA TRP A 132 21.44 -3.42 12.03
C TRP A 132 22.46 -2.75 12.94
N ARG A 133 23.52 -2.21 12.35
CA ARG A 133 24.57 -1.47 13.07
C ARG A 133 24.55 -0.01 12.62
N VAL A 134 23.69 0.79 13.22
CA VAL A 134 23.71 2.24 13.06
C VAL A 134 24.57 2.81 14.20
N PRO A 135 25.62 3.60 13.91
CA PRO A 135 26.37 4.28 14.96
C PRO A 135 25.45 5.14 15.83
N PHE A 136 25.63 5.09 17.15
CA PHE A 136 24.85 5.91 18.07
C PHE A 136 25.04 7.40 17.72
N GLY A 137 23.94 8.15 17.61
CA GLY A 137 23.97 9.57 17.24
C GLY A 137 24.14 9.86 15.75
N GLU A 138 24.15 8.85 14.87
CA GLU A 138 24.15 9.09 13.43
C GLU A 138 22.83 9.76 13.00
N SER A 139 22.94 10.95 12.43
CA SER A 139 21.81 11.75 11.96
C SER A 139 21.86 12.02 10.45
N SER A 140 22.95 11.62 9.77
CA SER A 140 23.08 11.79 8.33
C SER A 140 22.06 10.91 7.61
N PRO A 141 21.14 11.49 6.81
CA PRO A 141 20.13 10.71 6.09
C PRO A 141 20.71 9.64 5.19
N TYR A 142 21.85 9.92 4.55
CA TYR A 142 22.56 8.98 3.69
C TYR A 142 23.11 7.80 4.48
N ARG A 143 23.73 8.06 5.64
CA ARG A 143 24.32 7.02 6.48
C ARG A 143 23.25 6.13 7.11
N LEU A 144 22.12 6.71 7.51
CA LEU A 144 20.96 5.96 7.97
C LEU A 144 20.37 5.09 6.87
N TYR A 145 20.29 5.60 5.64
CA TYR A 145 19.83 4.84 4.49
C TYR A 145 20.78 3.68 4.16
N ASP A 146 22.08 3.95 4.04
CA ASP A 146 23.11 2.95 3.76
C ASP A 146 23.17 1.87 4.84
N ALA A 147 23.08 2.26 6.12
CA ALA A 147 23.02 1.32 7.23
C ALA A 147 21.78 0.42 7.14
N GLY A 148 20.65 0.95 6.70
CA GLY A 148 19.46 0.14 6.50
C GLY A 148 19.54 -0.81 5.32
N VAL A 149 20.15 -0.37 4.21
CA VAL A 149 20.45 -1.24 3.07
C VAL A 149 21.38 -2.37 3.50
N ALA A 150 22.46 -2.06 4.22
CA ALA A 150 23.42 -3.04 4.72
C ALA A 150 22.78 -4.02 5.71
N GLY A 151 21.90 -3.54 6.60
CA GLY A 151 21.20 -4.38 7.56
C GLY A 151 20.26 -5.39 6.89
N LEU A 152 19.48 -4.97 5.89
CA LEU A 152 18.68 -5.90 5.08
C LEU A 152 19.55 -6.88 4.31
N ALA A 153 20.65 -6.42 3.71
CA ALA A 153 21.57 -7.30 3.00
C ALA A 153 22.16 -8.39 3.92
N CYS A 154 22.52 -8.03 5.15
CA CYS A 154 22.98 -8.99 6.17
C CYS A 154 21.92 -10.06 6.51
N LEU A 155 20.66 -9.67 6.67
CA LEU A 155 19.55 -10.59 6.93
C LEU A 155 19.37 -11.58 5.76
N LEU A 156 19.50 -11.09 4.54
CA LEU A 156 19.28 -11.87 3.32
C LEU A 156 20.51 -12.67 2.88
N ASN A 157 21.66 -12.52 3.55
CA ASN A 157 22.90 -13.17 3.15
C ASN A 157 22.78 -14.69 2.95
N ASP A 158 21.94 -15.36 3.75
CA ASP A 158 21.77 -16.81 3.65
C ASP A 158 20.97 -17.22 2.40
N PHE A 159 20.31 -16.27 1.74
CA PHE A 159 19.66 -16.42 0.44
C PHE A 159 20.53 -15.94 -0.71
N THR A 160 21.71 -15.38 -0.45
CA THR A 160 22.67 -14.96 -1.47
C THR A 160 23.49 -16.17 -1.94
N LYS A 161 23.63 -16.33 -3.26
CA LYS A 161 24.45 -17.38 -3.88
C LYS A 161 25.93 -17.00 -3.80
N ARG A 162 26.81 -17.94 -4.16
CA ARG A 162 28.26 -17.72 -4.18
C ARG A 162 28.71 -16.62 -5.14
N ASP A 163 27.93 -16.34 -6.18
CA ASP A 163 28.19 -15.26 -7.16
C ASP A 163 27.67 -13.89 -6.68
N GLY A 164 27.17 -13.79 -5.44
CA GLY A 164 26.59 -12.56 -4.89
C GLY A 164 25.13 -12.31 -5.31
N THR A 165 24.53 -13.17 -6.13
CA THR A 165 23.14 -12.99 -6.58
C THR A 165 22.13 -13.49 -5.55
N LEU A 166 20.99 -12.80 -5.41
CA LEU A 166 19.93 -13.21 -4.49
C LEU A 166 19.13 -14.39 -5.07
N ASN A 167 18.89 -15.43 -4.27
CA ASN A 167 18.09 -16.59 -4.66
C ASN A 167 16.62 -16.40 -4.25
N PHE A 168 15.85 -15.70 -5.07
CA PHE A 168 14.42 -15.45 -4.83
C PHE A 168 13.59 -16.73 -4.71
N GLY A 169 13.91 -17.79 -5.47
CA GLY A 169 13.21 -19.07 -5.35
C GLY A 169 13.34 -19.67 -3.95
N ARG A 170 14.55 -19.63 -3.37
CA ARG A 170 14.80 -20.07 -2.00
C ARG A 170 14.12 -19.15 -0.97
N LEU A 171 14.14 -17.83 -1.18
CA LEU A 171 13.50 -16.85 -0.31
C LEU A 171 11.98 -17.01 -0.29
N ARG A 172 11.31 -17.00 -1.46
CA ARG A 172 9.87 -17.29 -1.59
C ARG A 172 9.49 -18.61 -0.96
N GLY A 173 10.29 -19.65 -1.20
CA GLY A 173 10.10 -20.97 -0.60
C GLY A 173 10.16 -20.94 0.93
N ALA A 174 11.11 -20.19 1.51
CA ALA A 174 11.19 -20.02 2.96
C ALA A 174 9.97 -19.28 3.51
N ILE A 175 9.58 -18.16 2.90
CA ILE A 175 8.40 -17.38 3.32
C ILE A 175 7.14 -18.25 3.30
N ARG A 176 6.89 -18.97 2.19
CA ARG A 176 5.72 -19.86 2.07
C ARG A 176 5.72 -21.00 3.08
N ARG A 177 6.89 -21.58 3.40
CA ARG A 177 7.00 -22.63 4.44
C ARG A 177 6.65 -22.11 5.83
N HIS A 178 7.05 -20.87 6.16
CA HIS A 178 6.68 -20.27 7.44
C HIS A 178 5.19 -19.88 7.47
N ASN A 179 4.66 -19.34 6.37
CA ASN A 179 3.23 -19.01 6.26
C ASN A 179 2.34 -20.25 6.41
N ALA A 180 2.68 -21.38 5.75
CA ALA A 180 1.89 -22.60 5.80
C ALA A 180 1.79 -23.24 7.20
N LYS A 181 2.71 -22.91 8.12
CA LYS A 181 2.65 -23.37 9.51
C LYS A 181 1.65 -22.56 10.35
N GLY A 182 1.31 -21.34 9.93
CA GLY A 182 0.25 -20.52 10.52
C GLY A 182 -1.08 -20.82 9.82
N ASN A 183 -1.93 -21.61 10.46
CA ASN A 183 -3.38 -21.80 10.21
C ASN A 183 -3.99 -21.74 8.79
N GLY A 184 -3.22 -21.96 7.72
CA GLY A 184 -3.71 -22.37 6.41
C GLY A 184 -4.27 -21.28 5.50
N ASN A 185 -4.25 -19.99 5.87
CA ASN A 185 -4.64 -18.95 4.94
C ASN A 185 -3.45 -18.65 4.01
N LYS A 186 -3.52 -19.22 2.81
CA LYS A 186 -2.59 -18.86 1.73
C LYS A 186 -2.74 -17.36 1.49
N CYS A 187 -1.64 -16.63 1.51
CA CYS A 187 -1.58 -15.28 0.93
C CYS A 187 -2.26 -15.38 -0.42
N GLY A 188 -3.44 -14.75 -0.52
CA GLY A 188 -4.37 -15.05 -1.61
C GLY A 188 -3.59 -15.01 -2.89
N GLU A 189 -3.53 -16.13 -3.61
CA GLU A 189 -3.22 -16.10 -5.03
C GLU A 189 -4.21 -15.06 -5.56
N LYS A 190 -3.72 -13.84 -5.82
CA LYS A 190 -4.50 -12.81 -6.51
C LYS A 190 -4.81 -13.52 -7.82
N ASN A 191 -6.02 -14.08 -7.92
CA ASN A 191 -6.43 -14.90 -9.05
C ASN A 191 -6.17 -14.05 -10.29
N GLU A 192 -5.08 -14.35 -11.00
CA GLU A 192 -4.76 -13.75 -12.29
C GLU A 192 -5.85 -14.20 -13.24
N ASN A 193 -6.97 -13.46 -13.28
CA ASN A 193 -8.05 -13.55 -14.26
C ASN A 193 -8.32 -14.95 -14.84
N GLY A 194 -8.34 -15.97 -13.98
CA GLY A 194 -8.93 -17.24 -14.30
C GLY A 194 -10.43 -17.00 -14.40
N LYS A 195 -10.94 -16.84 -15.63
CA LYS A 195 -12.32 -17.16 -15.99
C LYS A 195 -12.53 -18.64 -15.65
N GLY A 196 -12.69 -18.93 -14.37
CA GLY A 196 -13.15 -20.23 -13.90
C GLY A 196 -14.65 -20.25 -14.08
N ASP A 197 -15.11 -20.81 -15.19
CA ASP A 197 -16.49 -21.29 -15.35
C ASP A 197 -16.69 -22.48 -14.40
N GLY A 198 -16.71 -22.19 -13.10
CA GLY A 198 -16.90 -23.16 -12.04
C GLY A 198 -18.36 -23.56 -11.97
N ASN A 199 -18.76 -24.52 -12.80
CA ASN A 199 -20.04 -25.20 -12.69
C ASN A 199 -20.01 -26.17 -11.49
N GLY A 200 -19.99 -25.60 -10.28
CA GLY A 200 -19.90 -26.34 -9.02
C GLY A 200 -21.26 -26.91 -8.60
N ASN A 201 -21.51 -28.17 -8.93
CA ASN A 201 -22.69 -28.91 -8.47
C ASN A 201 -22.43 -29.41 -7.02
N GLY A 202 -22.56 -28.53 -6.04
CA GLY A 202 -22.30 -28.82 -4.64
C GLY A 202 -23.47 -29.53 -3.94
N ASN A 203 -23.36 -30.84 -3.74
CA ASN A 203 -24.25 -31.60 -2.85
C ASN A 203 -23.84 -31.40 -1.37
N GLY A 204 -24.29 -30.29 -0.78
CA GLY A 204 -24.11 -30.04 0.65
C GLY A 204 -25.07 -30.87 1.52
N LYS A 205 -24.58 -31.90 2.20
CA LYS A 205 -25.30 -32.58 3.28
C LYS A 205 -25.24 -31.75 4.56
N GLY A 206 -26.14 -30.78 4.69
CA GLY A 206 -26.37 -30.08 5.95
C GLY A 206 -27.11 -30.97 6.95
N LYS A 207 -26.47 -31.31 8.09
CA LYS A 207 -27.15 -31.94 9.24
C LYS A 207 -27.92 -30.86 10.01
N GLY A 208 -29.05 -30.43 9.48
CA GLY A 208 -30.04 -29.66 10.22
C GLY A 208 -30.92 -30.61 11.04
N LYS A 209 -30.85 -30.54 12.38
CA LYS A 209 -31.85 -31.15 13.26
C LYS A 209 -33.12 -30.30 13.23
N GLY A 210 -33.87 -30.38 12.13
CA GLY A 210 -35.22 -29.83 12.02
C GLY A 210 -36.24 -30.95 11.99
N LYS A 211 -37.07 -31.08 13.03
CA LYS A 211 -38.29 -31.90 12.98
C LYS A 211 -39.34 -31.13 12.17
N GLY A 212 -39.30 -31.29 10.85
CA GLY A 212 -40.31 -30.76 9.95
C GLY A 212 -40.70 -31.80 8.92
N LYS A 213 -41.89 -32.38 9.04
CA LYS A 213 -42.52 -33.15 7.95
C LYS A 213 -43.04 -32.14 6.91
N GLY A 214 -42.25 -31.89 5.88
CA GLY A 214 -42.66 -31.05 4.75
C GLY A 214 -42.11 -31.61 3.44
N ASN A 215 -43.00 -32.16 2.60
CA ASN A 215 -42.69 -32.47 1.21
C ASN A 215 -42.71 -31.16 0.41
N GLY A 216 -41.57 -30.47 0.34
CA GLY A 216 -41.42 -29.25 -0.45
C GLY A 216 -40.21 -29.35 -1.39
N LYS A 217 -40.46 -29.49 -2.70
CA LYS A 217 -39.46 -29.21 -3.75
C LYS A 217 -39.30 -27.70 -3.88
N GLY A 218 -38.48 -27.08 -3.03
CA GLY A 218 -38.14 -25.67 -3.12
C GLY A 218 -36.80 -25.46 -3.82
N LYS A 219 -36.82 -24.84 -5.02
CA LYS A 219 -35.62 -24.20 -5.61
C LYS A 219 -35.40 -22.86 -4.90
N GLY A 220 -34.56 -22.85 -3.86
CA GLY A 220 -34.22 -21.63 -3.13
C GLY A 220 -33.02 -20.90 -3.73
N ASN A 221 -33.24 -19.75 -4.36
CA ASN A 221 -32.17 -18.79 -4.67
C ASN A 221 -31.88 -17.94 -3.43
N GLY A 222 -31.11 -18.48 -2.48
CA GLY A 222 -30.69 -17.76 -1.29
C GLY A 222 -29.47 -16.86 -1.55
N LYS A 223 -29.68 -15.54 -1.70
CA LYS A 223 -28.59 -14.55 -1.56
C LYS A 223 -28.25 -14.38 -0.09
N GLY A 224 -27.28 -15.15 0.42
CA GLY A 224 -26.75 -15.00 1.77
C GLY A 224 -25.96 -13.69 1.90
N LYS A 225 -26.51 -12.69 2.59
CA LYS A 225 -25.76 -11.53 3.06
C LYS A 225 -25.05 -11.89 4.37
N GLY A 226 -23.85 -12.48 4.27
CA GLY A 226 -22.98 -12.70 5.42
C GLY A 226 -22.35 -11.39 5.89
N LYS A 227 -22.92 -10.75 6.92
CA LYS A 227 -22.22 -9.70 7.69
C LYS A 227 -21.44 -10.36 8.81
N GLY A 228 -20.24 -10.86 8.49
CA GLY A 228 -19.27 -11.27 9.49
C GLY A 228 -18.63 -10.01 10.10
N LYS A 229 -19.02 -9.65 11.32
CA LYS A 229 -18.21 -8.75 12.15
C LYS A 229 -17.07 -9.59 12.73
N GLY A 230 -15.97 -9.69 12.00
CA GLY A 230 -14.72 -10.25 12.54
C GLY A 230 -14.25 -9.34 13.67
N LYS A 231 -13.94 -9.93 14.82
CA LYS A 231 -13.13 -9.25 15.84
C LYS A 231 -11.74 -9.01 15.23
N PRO A 232 -11.00 -7.97 15.66
CA PRO A 232 -9.57 -7.88 15.36
C PRO A 232 -8.89 -9.03 16.09
N ASP A 233 -8.79 -10.17 15.43
CA ASP A 233 -8.03 -11.32 15.89
C ASP A 233 -6.54 -10.95 15.86
N ASP A 234 -5.72 -11.58 16.69
CA ASP A 234 -4.23 -11.51 16.75
C ASP A 234 -3.53 -11.95 15.42
N ASN A 235 -4.21 -11.87 14.28
CA ASN A 235 -3.79 -12.24 12.93
C ASN A 235 -2.70 -11.32 12.34
N GLY A 236 -2.08 -10.46 13.14
CA GLY A 236 -1.05 -9.51 12.69
C GLY A 236 0.15 -10.20 12.06
N GLU A 237 0.53 -11.40 12.54
CA GLU A 237 1.68 -12.14 12.00
C GLU A 237 1.40 -12.75 10.61
N GLU A 238 0.20 -13.24 10.36
CA GLU A 238 -0.15 -13.86 9.07
C GLU A 238 -0.12 -12.83 7.94
N SER A 239 -0.58 -11.62 8.23
CA SER A 239 -0.51 -10.50 7.28
C SER A 239 0.93 -10.14 6.89
N GLN A 240 1.92 -10.34 7.78
CA GLN A 240 3.30 -9.94 7.49
C GLN A 240 3.94 -10.80 6.40
N TYR A 241 3.66 -12.10 6.37
CA TYR A 241 4.22 -12.99 5.34
C TYR A 241 3.69 -12.66 3.94
N CYS A 242 2.44 -12.20 3.85
CA CYS A 242 1.84 -11.82 2.57
C CYS A 242 2.41 -10.49 2.06
N SER A 243 2.55 -9.49 2.94
CA SER A 243 3.25 -8.25 2.61
C SER A 243 4.70 -8.52 2.18
N LEU A 244 5.39 -9.42 2.89
CA LEU A 244 6.76 -9.80 2.55
C LEU A 244 6.86 -10.51 1.19
N LEU A 245 5.93 -11.41 0.85
CA LEU A 245 5.86 -12.02 -0.47
C LEU A 245 5.60 -10.98 -1.57
N GLU A 246 4.66 -10.06 -1.34
CA GLU A 246 4.36 -9.00 -2.30
C GLU A 246 5.60 -8.12 -2.57
N ILE A 247 6.35 -7.76 -1.53
CA ILE A 247 7.62 -7.03 -1.70
C ILE A 247 8.63 -7.86 -2.49
N VAL A 248 8.75 -9.15 -2.18
CA VAL A 248 9.66 -10.05 -2.89
C VAL A 248 9.30 -10.15 -4.38
N ASP A 249 8.02 -10.21 -4.71
CA ASP A 249 7.55 -10.29 -6.09
C ASP A 249 7.71 -8.96 -6.85
N ASN A 250 7.50 -7.81 -6.20
CA ASN A 250 7.72 -6.51 -6.82
C ASN A 250 9.20 -6.14 -6.97
N CYS A 251 10.11 -6.84 -6.29
CA CYS A 251 11.55 -6.58 -6.29
C CYS A 251 12.40 -7.73 -6.84
N ASP A 252 11.80 -8.67 -7.58
CA ASP A 252 12.50 -9.86 -8.08
C ASP A 252 13.50 -9.59 -9.23
N GLY A 253 13.44 -8.39 -9.82
CA GLY A 253 14.44 -7.89 -10.77
C GLY A 253 15.78 -7.51 -10.13
N ALA A 254 15.86 -7.42 -8.80
CA ALA A 254 17.10 -7.06 -8.11
C ALA A 254 18.12 -8.21 -8.14
N LYS A 255 19.36 -7.96 -8.57
CA LYS A 255 20.37 -9.01 -8.69
C LYS A 255 21.01 -9.34 -7.34
N THR A 256 21.27 -8.34 -6.49
CA THR A 256 21.93 -8.50 -5.18
C THR A 256 21.00 -8.17 -4.02
N ALA A 257 21.40 -8.54 -2.81
CA ALA A 257 20.65 -8.20 -1.61
C ALA A 257 20.60 -6.67 -1.36
N GLU A 258 21.66 -5.91 -1.70
CA GLU A 258 21.60 -4.45 -1.61
C GLU A 258 20.62 -3.86 -2.62
N GLN A 259 20.62 -4.35 -3.87
CA GLN A 259 19.66 -3.91 -4.87
C GLN A 259 18.21 -4.20 -4.44
N PHE A 260 17.99 -5.37 -3.82
CA PHE A 260 16.69 -5.74 -3.27
C PHE A 260 16.27 -4.79 -2.13
N ALA A 261 17.19 -4.47 -1.20
CA ALA A 261 16.91 -3.54 -0.11
C ALA A 261 16.59 -2.11 -0.61
N LYS A 262 17.28 -1.64 -1.65
CA LYS A 262 16.96 -0.36 -2.31
C LYS A 262 15.59 -0.38 -2.98
N CYS A 263 15.28 -1.45 -3.71
CA CYS A 263 13.96 -1.65 -4.32
C CYS A 263 12.86 -1.68 -3.25
N TRP A 264 13.09 -2.37 -2.12
CA TRP A 264 12.15 -2.38 -1.01
C TRP A 264 11.95 -0.98 -0.44
N ALA A 265 13.03 -0.24 -0.13
CA ALA A 265 12.91 1.13 0.37
C ALA A 265 12.06 2.02 -0.56
N GLU A 266 12.20 1.83 -1.86
CA GLU A 266 11.43 2.52 -2.88
C GLU A 266 9.96 2.07 -2.93
N TYR A 267 9.70 0.76 -2.96
CA TYR A 267 8.35 0.17 -2.97
C TYR A 267 7.57 0.49 -1.69
N GLY A 268 8.26 0.50 -0.55
CA GLY A 268 7.68 0.79 0.76
C GLY A 268 7.49 2.28 1.05
N SER A 269 8.17 3.18 0.33
CA SER A 269 8.05 4.65 0.50
C SER A 269 6.60 5.15 0.40
N PRO A 270 5.83 4.76 -0.62
CA PRO A 270 4.39 5.02 -0.69
C PRO A 270 3.61 4.65 0.57
N SER A 271 3.91 3.51 1.20
CA SER A 271 3.17 3.03 2.38
C SER A 271 3.36 3.94 3.60
N CYS A 272 4.56 4.50 3.79
CA CYS A 272 4.80 5.53 4.80
C CYS A 272 3.98 6.78 4.50
N GLY A 273 3.91 7.14 3.22
CA GLY A 273 3.12 8.28 2.77
C GLY A 273 1.65 8.11 3.12
N TYR A 274 1.03 6.98 2.75
CA TYR A 274 -0.38 6.71 3.04
C TYR A 274 -0.71 6.77 4.53
N GLN A 275 0.16 6.21 5.38
CA GLN A 275 -0.06 6.27 6.83
C GLN A 275 0.00 7.72 7.35
N LEU A 276 0.98 8.49 6.88
CA LEU A 276 1.13 9.90 7.23
C LEU A 276 -0.07 10.72 6.74
N THR A 277 -0.51 10.52 5.49
CA THR A 277 -1.64 11.26 4.92
C THR A 277 -2.95 10.92 5.61
N ASN A 278 -3.19 9.65 5.93
CA ASN A 278 -4.36 9.25 6.72
C ASN A 278 -4.33 9.88 8.11
N THR A 279 -3.16 9.90 8.77
CA THR A 279 -2.99 10.52 10.09
C THR A 279 -3.26 12.04 10.04
N LEU A 280 -2.67 12.74 9.07
CA LEU A 280 -2.85 14.19 8.91
C LEU A 280 -4.30 14.53 8.51
N ALA A 281 -4.89 13.77 7.60
CA ALA A 281 -6.28 13.96 7.20
C ALA A 281 -7.25 13.75 8.36
N ALA A 282 -7.03 12.73 9.20
CA ALA A 282 -7.86 12.46 10.37
C ALA A 282 -7.78 13.57 11.44
N GLN A 283 -6.66 14.30 11.51
CA GLN A 283 -6.46 15.40 12.46
C GLN A 283 -7.18 16.70 12.04
N LEU A 284 -7.65 16.81 10.79
CA LEU A 284 -8.36 18.00 10.35
C LEU A 284 -9.74 18.08 11.03
N PRO A 285 -10.12 19.22 11.62
CA PRO A 285 -11.43 19.35 12.23
C PRO A 285 -12.55 19.22 11.20
N ASP A 286 -13.65 18.60 11.60
CA ASP A 286 -14.86 18.56 10.78
C ASP A 286 -15.43 19.99 10.67
N GLY A 287 -15.79 20.42 9.46
CA GLY A 287 -16.33 21.78 9.22
C GLY A 287 -15.29 22.85 8.87
N CYS A 288 -14.08 22.48 8.43
CA CYS A 288 -13.19 23.43 7.75
C CYS A 288 -13.83 23.93 6.45
N HIS A 289 -14.54 25.06 6.52
CA HIS A 289 -14.99 25.79 5.35
C HIS A 289 -13.78 26.47 4.71
N ALA A 290 -13.15 25.81 3.74
CA ALA A 290 -12.23 26.49 2.85
C ALA A 290 -13.04 27.57 2.12
N LYS A 291 -12.84 28.85 2.47
CA LYS A 291 -13.37 29.94 1.65
C LYS A 291 -12.75 29.75 0.27
N PRO A 292 -13.55 29.53 -0.79
CA PRO A 292 -12.99 29.44 -2.13
C PRO A 292 -12.21 30.74 -2.35
N VAL A 293 -10.92 30.61 -2.64
CA VAL A 293 -10.09 31.73 -3.10
C VAL A 293 -10.56 32.02 -4.52
N PHE A 294 -11.71 32.69 -4.63
CA PHE A 294 -12.14 33.27 -5.88
C PHE A 294 -11.07 34.29 -6.26
N ASN A 295 -10.37 33.99 -7.34
CA ASN A 295 -9.40 34.87 -7.95
C ASN A 295 -10.16 36.15 -8.34
N GLN A 296 -10.08 37.20 -7.52
CA GLN A 296 -10.83 38.46 -7.71
C GLN A 296 -10.41 39.21 -8.99
N ASN A 297 -9.43 38.69 -9.73
CA ASN A 297 -8.90 39.28 -10.97
C ASN A 297 -9.75 38.98 -12.23
N GLN A 298 -11.02 38.56 -12.11
CA GLN A 298 -11.93 38.33 -13.26
C GLN A 298 -13.10 39.32 -13.37
N ARG A 299 -13.03 40.51 -12.75
CA ARG A 299 -13.99 41.59 -13.01
C ARG A 299 -13.29 42.93 -13.24
N ALA A 300 -12.90 43.17 -14.48
CA ALA A 300 -12.87 44.50 -15.07
C ALA A 300 -12.71 44.34 -16.60
N ASP A 301 -13.84 44.06 -17.27
CA ASP A 301 -14.11 44.45 -18.66
C ASP A 301 -15.63 44.65 -18.78
#